data_AF-A0A847WJ36-F1
#
_entry.id   AF-A0A847WJ36-F1
#
_cell.length_a   1.000
_cell.length_b   1.000
_cell.length_c   1.000
_cell.angle_alpha   90.00
_cell.angle_beta   90.00
_cell.angle_gamma   90.00
#
_symmetry.space_group_name_H-M   'P 1'
#
loop_
_entity.id
_entity.type
_entity.pdbx_description
1 polymer ?
#
loop_
_entity_poly.entity_id
_entity_poly.type
_entity_poly.pdbx_seq_one_letter_code
_entity_poly.pdbx_strand_id
1 'polypeptide(L)'
;MLALKSLDSSIISLIILLIVYINVHNRSKKIFTSNNLFVALVRINMIMLVIDLCKWLLNGVPGSFSMISNKTFNFLHYSLAPAAPILWLLYTNYQVYHDQKRLRKLKYILFFPFILNSLASVLSLYTGWIYIVDDNNFYHRGKYLWIFVTFCFLLLGISFFYVFKNRKNIEKRYYYALISFFLPAVIGITMQLFIFGSNYAWTGMMLSLLIVYFYIQDRSLNTDYLTGVFNRRQLDRYIKVKIQNSTENKTFSAILIDLNKFKQINDNFGHAIGDEALRESVNIIRKCL
;
A
#
# COMPACT_ATOMS: atom_id res chain seq x y z
N MET A 1 16.11 -14.73 23.89
CA MET A 1 14.95 -13.90 24.33
C MET A 1 14.54 -12.85 23.28
N LEU A 2 15.46 -12.10 22.66
CA LEU A 2 15.14 -11.13 21.58
C LEU A 2 14.53 -11.77 20.33
N ALA A 3 15.07 -12.90 19.87
CA ALA A 3 14.58 -13.62 18.69
C ALA A 3 13.14 -14.16 18.84
N LEU A 4 12.71 -14.49 20.07
CA LEU A 4 11.33 -14.92 20.35
C LEU A 4 10.35 -13.74 20.28
N LYS A 5 10.71 -12.56 20.82
CA LYS A 5 9.86 -11.36 20.77
C LYS A 5 9.65 -10.82 19.35
N SER A 6 10.67 -10.92 18.49
CA SER A 6 10.54 -10.50 17.08
C SER A 6 9.70 -11.48 16.24
N LEU A 7 9.66 -12.75 16.64
CA LEU A 7 8.88 -13.81 16.00
C LEU A 7 7.37 -13.52 16.08
N ASP A 8 6.86 -13.22 17.27
CA ASP A 8 5.43 -13.01 17.51
C ASP A 8 4.86 -11.87 16.66
N SER A 9 5.54 -10.72 16.66
CA SER A 9 5.11 -9.54 15.90
C SER A 9 5.13 -9.78 14.38
N SER A 10 6.07 -10.58 13.88
CA SER A 10 6.19 -10.91 12.46
C SER A 10 5.07 -11.85 12.00
N ILE A 11 4.75 -12.86 12.81
CA ILE A 11 3.65 -13.80 12.54
C ILE A 11 2.31 -13.07 12.56
N ILE A 12 2.05 -12.23 13.57
CA ILE A 12 0.83 -11.42 13.65
C ILE A 12 0.71 -10.51 12.43
N SER A 13 1.81 -9.87 12.02
CA SER A 13 1.83 -9.00 10.83
C SER A 13 1.54 -9.78 9.54
N LEU A 14 2.07 -10.99 9.40
CA LEU A 14 1.79 -11.87 8.26
C LEU A 14 0.32 -12.28 8.21
N ILE A 15 -0.28 -12.65 9.35
CA ILE A 15 -1.71 -13.01 9.42
C ILE A 15 -2.58 -11.82 9.01
N ILE A 16 -2.31 -10.62 9.53
CA ILE A 16 -3.04 -9.41 9.18
C ILE A 16 -2.93 -9.13 7.67
N LEU A 17 -1.72 -9.17 7.11
CA LEU A 17 -1.52 -8.93 5.69
C LEU A 17 -2.15 -10.01 4.80
N LEU A 18 -2.18 -11.27 5.25
CA LEU A 18 -2.86 -12.35 4.55
C LEU A 18 -4.37 -12.10 4.49
N ILE A 19 -4.98 -11.67 5.59
CA ILE A 19 -6.39 -11.28 5.62
C ILE A 19 -6.65 -10.11 4.67
N VAL A 20 -5.80 -9.07 4.71
CA VAL A 20 -5.89 -7.92 3.79
C VAL A 20 -5.76 -8.39 2.34
N TYR A 21 -4.78 -9.25 2.05
CA TYR A 21 -4.52 -9.78 0.71
C TYR A 21 -5.73 -10.52 0.14
N ILE A 22 -6.30 -11.47 0.90
CA ILE A 22 -7.47 -12.25 0.50
C ILE A 22 -8.67 -11.33 0.24
N ASN A 23 -8.93 -10.36 1.15
CA ASN A 23 -10.04 -9.42 1.00
C ASN A 23 -9.91 -8.54 -0.25
N VAL A 24 -8.71 -7.99 -0.50
CA VAL A 24 -8.47 -7.14 -1.67
C VAL A 24 -8.51 -7.95 -2.96
N HIS A 25 -7.96 -9.17 -2.97
CA HIS A 25 -7.94 -10.02 -4.14
C HIS A 25 -9.34 -10.48 -4.54
N ASN A 26 -10.17 -10.92 -3.59
CA ASN A 26 -11.52 -11.42 -3.86
C ASN A 26 -12.47 -10.33 -4.37
N ARG A 27 -12.25 -9.05 -4.00
CA ARG A 27 -13.06 -7.91 -4.48
C ARG A 27 -12.64 -7.40 -5.87
N SER A 28 -11.48 -7.83 -6.36
CA SER A 28 -10.83 -7.31 -7.58
C SER A 28 -11.33 -7.98 -8.87
N LYS A 29 -12.63 -7.92 -9.17
CA LYS A 29 -13.13 -8.24 -10.53
C LYS A 29 -13.01 -7.08 -11.52
N LYS A 30 -12.61 -5.87 -11.08
CA LYS A 30 -12.31 -4.71 -11.96
C LYS A 30 -10.84 -4.30 -11.85
N ILE A 31 -10.14 -4.39 -12.98
CA ILE A 31 -8.71 -4.12 -13.16
C ILE A 31 -8.44 -2.62 -13.01
N PHE A 32 -8.20 -2.14 -11.78
CA PHE A 32 -7.71 -0.78 -11.55
C PHE A 32 -6.22 -0.81 -11.17
N THR A 33 -5.38 -0.04 -11.87
CA THR A 33 -3.93 0.04 -11.65
C THR A 33 -3.54 0.33 -10.21
N SER A 34 -4.32 1.16 -9.50
CA SER A 34 -4.13 1.45 -8.08
C SER A 34 -4.24 0.19 -7.20
N ASN A 35 -5.23 -0.67 -7.47
CA ASN A 35 -5.42 -1.91 -6.73
C ASN A 35 -4.23 -2.86 -6.93
N ASN A 36 -3.73 -2.97 -8.16
CA ASN A 36 -2.56 -3.80 -8.46
C ASN A 36 -1.30 -3.32 -7.73
N LEU A 37 -1.09 -2.00 -7.65
CA LEU A 37 0.03 -1.42 -6.89
C LEU A 37 -0.13 -1.67 -5.38
N PHE A 38 -1.34 -1.53 -4.84
CA PHE A 38 -1.61 -1.82 -3.43
C PHE A 38 -1.41 -3.31 -3.10
N VAL A 39 -1.91 -4.21 -3.95
CA VAL A 39 -1.69 -5.66 -3.79
C VAL A 39 -0.18 -5.99 -3.89
N ALA A 40 0.55 -5.34 -4.79
CA ALA A 40 2.00 -5.51 -4.88
C ALA A 40 2.71 -5.04 -3.59
N LEU A 41 2.27 -3.94 -2.97
CA LEU A 41 2.76 -3.46 -1.68
C LEU A 41 2.50 -4.48 -0.55
N VAL A 42 1.31 -5.05 -0.49
CA VAL A 42 0.98 -6.10 0.49
C VAL A 42 1.85 -7.35 0.26
N ARG A 43 1.99 -7.80 -0.99
CA ARG A 43 2.84 -8.96 -1.35
C ARG A 43 4.30 -8.75 -0.98
N ILE A 44 4.90 -7.62 -1.36
CA ILE A 44 6.30 -7.37 -1.02
C ILE A 44 6.48 -7.31 0.49
N ASN A 45 5.55 -6.72 1.23
CA ASN A 45 5.66 -6.63 2.68
C ASN A 45 5.55 -8.01 3.36
N MET A 46 4.68 -8.91 2.87
CA MET A 46 4.64 -10.30 3.31
C MET A 46 5.96 -11.04 2.99
N ILE A 47 6.49 -10.89 1.78
CA ILE A 47 7.78 -11.49 1.38
C ILE A 47 8.89 -11.00 2.30
N MET A 48 8.95 -9.70 2.58
CA MET A 48 9.97 -9.12 3.45
C MET A 48 9.86 -9.60 4.90
N LEU A 49 8.64 -9.76 5.44
CA LEU A 49 8.44 -10.35 6.77
C LEU A 49 8.94 -11.79 6.86
N VAL A 50 8.69 -12.61 5.83
CA VAL A 50 9.21 -13.99 5.76
C VAL A 50 10.73 -14.00 5.68
N ILE A 51 11.31 -13.19 4.79
CA ILE A 51 12.78 -13.08 4.67
C ILE A 51 13.40 -12.66 6.00
N ASP A 52 12.85 -11.64 6.66
CA ASP A 52 13.36 -11.13 7.93
C ASP A 52 13.23 -12.17 9.05
N LEU A 53 12.12 -12.91 9.10
CA LEU A 53 11.94 -14.04 10.03
C LEU A 53 13.00 -15.13 9.81
N CYS A 54 13.22 -15.54 8.57
CA CYS A 54 14.23 -16.55 8.22
C CYS A 54 15.64 -16.09 8.59
N LYS A 55 15.99 -14.80 8.39
CA LYS A 55 17.27 -14.24 8.82
C LYS A 55 17.50 -14.46 10.31
N TRP A 56 16.53 -14.09 11.14
CA TRP A 56 16.69 -14.18 12.59
C TRP A 56 16.66 -15.60 13.12
N LEU A 57 15.90 -16.51 12.49
CA LEU A 57 15.88 -17.93 12.84
C LEU A 57 17.20 -18.64 12.53
N LEU A 58 17.88 -18.24 11.45
CA LEU A 58 19.17 -18.84 11.04
C LEU A 58 20.37 -18.21 11.73
N ASN A 59 20.21 -17.05 12.37
CA ASN A 59 21.29 -16.28 12.96
C ASN A 59 21.90 -17.01 14.18
N GLY A 60 23.19 -17.31 14.12
CA GLY A 60 23.93 -18.05 15.17
C GLY A 60 23.67 -19.56 15.19
N VAL A 61 22.92 -20.10 14.22
CA VAL A 61 22.70 -21.55 14.10
C VAL A 61 23.94 -22.19 13.48
N PRO A 62 24.59 -23.18 14.13
CA PRO A 62 25.79 -23.81 13.60
C PRO A 62 25.48 -24.65 12.35
N GLY A 63 26.46 -24.77 11.46
CA GLY A 63 26.38 -25.58 10.24
C GLY A 63 26.64 -24.79 8.95
N SER A 64 27.22 -25.45 7.95
CA SER A 64 27.51 -24.83 6.66
C SER A 64 26.22 -24.43 5.91
N PHE A 65 25.19 -25.28 5.98
CA PHE A 65 23.89 -25.03 5.36
C PHE A 65 23.17 -23.81 5.97
N SER A 66 23.15 -23.69 7.30
CA SER A 66 22.54 -22.55 8.00
C SER A 66 23.30 -21.26 7.70
N MET A 67 24.63 -21.30 7.63
CA MET A 67 25.47 -20.15 7.29
C MET A 67 25.20 -19.65 5.86
N ILE A 68 25.17 -20.56 4.87
CA ILE A 68 24.86 -20.20 3.48
C ILE A 68 23.45 -19.60 3.40
N SER A 69 22.48 -20.25 4.03
CA SER A 69 21.10 -19.78 4.06
C SER A 69 20.97 -18.39 4.70
N ASN A 70 21.65 -18.14 5.82
CA ASN A 70 21.65 -16.84 6.50
C ASN A 70 22.25 -15.74 5.60
N LYS A 71 23.37 -16.02 4.93
CA LYS A 71 23.96 -15.11 3.94
C LYS A 71 22.98 -14.81 2.80
N THR A 72 22.31 -15.83 2.27
CA THR A 72 21.29 -15.67 1.20
C THR A 72 20.11 -14.82 1.65
N PHE A 73 19.53 -15.06 2.82
CA PHE A 73 18.40 -14.26 3.29
C PHE A 73 18.80 -12.82 3.63
N ASN A 74 20.01 -12.58 4.14
CA ASN A 74 20.56 -11.22 4.28
C ASN A 74 20.68 -10.52 2.93
N PHE A 75 21.28 -11.17 1.94
CA PHE A 75 21.36 -10.66 0.57
C PHE A 75 19.98 -10.31 0.00
N LEU A 76 19.01 -11.21 0.11
CA LEU A 76 17.64 -10.98 -0.37
C LEU A 76 16.98 -9.81 0.35
N HIS A 77 17.17 -9.70 1.67
CA HIS A 77 16.62 -8.61 2.45
C HIS A 77 17.09 -7.25 1.94
N TYR A 78 18.40 -7.06 1.79
CA TYR A 78 18.94 -5.77 1.36
C TYR A 78 18.68 -5.47 -0.12
N SER A 79 18.62 -6.50 -0.96
CA SER A 79 18.30 -6.32 -2.38
C SER A 79 16.84 -5.90 -2.59
N LEU A 80 15.91 -6.54 -1.87
CA LEU A 80 14.47 -6.34 -2.08
C LEU A 80 13.87 -5.22 -1.22
N ALA A 81 14.51 -4.83 -0.12
CA ALA A 81 13.95 -3.83 0.80
C ALA A 81 13.54 -2.50 0.14
N PRO A 82 14.28 -1.93 -0.83
CA PRO A 82 13.84 -0.72 -1.52
C PRO A 82 12.60 -0.88 -2.41
N ALA A 83 12.20 -2.11 -2.75
CA ALA A 83 11.00 -2.34 -3.55
C ALA A 83 9.73 -1.81 -2.84
N ALA A 84 9.67 -1.87 -1.51
CA ALA A 84 8.56 -1.34 -0.72
C ALA A 84 8.39 0.20 -0.85
N PRO A 85 9.39 1.04 -0.55
CA PRO A 85 9.28 2.49 -0.76
C PRO A 85 9.17 2.89 -2.24
N ILE A 86 9.75 2.12 -3.17
CA ILE A 86 9.56 2.34 -4.63
C ILE A 86 8.10 2.11 -5.01
N LEU A 87 7.50 0.98 -4.62
CA LEU A 87 6.09 0.69 -4.88
C LEU A 87 5.17 1.71 -4.21
N TRP A 88 5.54 2.21 -3.03
CA TRP A 88 4.80 3.27 -2.36
C TRP A 88 4.85 4.58 -3.15
N LEU A 89 6.02 4.98 -3.62
CA LEU A 89 6.18 6.16 -4.48
C LEU A 89 5.39 6.04 -5.80
N LEU A 90 5.37 4.85 -6.40
CA LEU A 90 4.55 4.58 -7.58
C LEU A 90 3.05 4.65 -7.26
N TYR A 91 2.63 4.09 -6.13
CA TYR A 91 1.25 4.11 -5.65
C TYR A 91 0.78 5.54 -5.39
N THR A 92 1.53 6.35 -4.63
CA THR A 92 1.17 7.74 -4.36
C THR A 92 1.19 8.58 -5.63
N ASN A 93 2.15 8.37 -6.53
CA ASN A 93 2.17 9.09 -7.80
C ASN A 93 0.91 8.81 -8.63
N TYR A 94 0.49 7.55 -8.72
CA TYR A 94 -0.72 7.18 -9.43
C TYR A 94 -1.99 7.71 -8.74
N GLN A 95 -2.04 7.74 -7.40
CA GLN A 95 -3.17 8.31 -6.67
C GLN A 95 -3.31 9.83 -6.83
N VAL A 96 -2.22 10.53 -7.13
CA VAL A 96 -2.21 11.98 -7.34
C VAL A 96 -2.55 12.35 -8.79
N TYR A 97 -1.94 11.67 -9.76
CA TYR A 97 -2.00 12.08 -11.17
C TYR A 97 -2.91 11.21 -12.03
N HIS A 98 -3.24 9.99 -11.60
CA HIS A 98 -4.04 9.01 -12.35
C HIS A 98 -3.54 8.71 -13.79
N ASP A 99 -2.27 9.01 -14.09
CA ASP A 99 -1.67 8.89 -15.42
C ASP A 99 -0.78 7.63 -15.52
N GLN A 100 -1.17 6.72 -16.42
CA GLN A 100 -0.41 5.48 -16.67
C GLN A 100 0.91 5.68 -17.42
N LYS A 101 1.00 6.65 -18.34
CA LYS A 101 2.23 6.94 -19.09
C LYS A 101 3.28 7.49 -18.13
N ARG A 102 2.87 8.44 -17.29
CA ARG A 102 3.71 8.99 -16.20
C ARG A 102 4.20 7.89 -15.27
N LEU A 103 3.29 7.01 -14.83
CA LEU A 103 3.62 5.88 -13.96
C LEU A 103 4.68 4.97 -14.61
N ARG A 104 4.52 4.64 -15.90
CA ARG A 104 5.47 3.79 -16.63
C ARG A 104 6.86 4.43 -16.72
N LYS A 105 6.93 5.73 -17.04
CA LYS A 105 8.21 6.47 -17.06
C LYS A 105 8.88 6.47 -15.68
N LEU A 106 8.11 6.70 -14.61
CA LEU A 106 8.63 6.70 -13.25
C LEU A 106 9.14 5.30 -12.84
N LYS A 107 8.47 4.21 -13.25
CA LYS A 107 8.96 2.84 -13.03
C LYS A 107 10.36 2.62 -13.60
N TYR A 108 10.61 3.05 -14.84
CA TYR A 108 11.94 2.92 -15.45
C TYR A 108 13.01 3.74 -14.71
N ILE A 109 12.67 4.97 -14.30
CA ILE A 109 13.58 5.83 -13.53
C ILE A 109 13.95 5.17 -12.20
N LEU A 110 12.97 4.57 -11.50
CA LEU A 110 13.19 3.92 -10.21
C LEU A 110 13.80 2.51 -10.32
N PHE A 111 13.76 1.89 -11.50
CA PHE A 111 14.37 0.59 -11.73
C PHE A 111 15.90 0.65 -11.70
N PHE A 112 16.49 1.73 -12.21
CA PHE A 112 17.94 1.92 -12.18
C PHE A 112 18.53 1.94 -10.75
N PRO A 113 18.08 2.79 -9.81
CA PRO A 113 18.61 2.76 -8.44
C PRO A 113 18.28 1.46 -7.69
N PHE A 114 17.19 0.76 -8.04
CA PHE A 114 16.91 -0.58 -7.51
C PHE A 114 17.97 -1.62 -7.92
N ILE A 115 18.40 -1.60 -9.19
CA ILE A 115 19.50 -2.46 -9.67
C ILE A 115 20.81 -2.09 -8.96
N LEU A 116 21.15 -0.80 -8.88
CA LEU A 116 22.37 -0.36 -8.19
C LEU A 116 22.41 -0.83 -6.74
N ASN A 117 21.28 -0.74 -6.04
CA ASN A 117 21.16 -1.26 -4.68
C ASN A 117 21.36 -2.79 -4.61
N SER A 118 20.78 -3.52 -5.56
CA SER A 118 20.93 -4.98 -5.61
C SER A 118 22.38 -5.37 -5.86
N LEU A 119 23.09 -4.67 -6.75
CA LEU A 119 24.53 -4.86 -6.98
C LEU A 119 25.35 -4.54 -5.73
N ALA A 120 25.05 -3.44 -5.03
CA ALA A 120 25.72 -3.11 -3.76
C ALA A 120 25.47 -4.20 -2.69
N SER A 121 24.28 -4.82 -2.68
CA SER A 121 23.93 -5.91 -1.78
C SER A 121 24.70 -7.21 -2.09
N VAL A 122 25.00 -7.48 -3.37
CA VAL A 122 25.90 -8.57 -3.79
C VAL A 122 27.33 -8.27 -3.35
N LEU A 123 27.84 -7.07 -3.63
CA LEU A 123 29.20 -6.67 -3.25
C LEU A 123 29.43 -6.75 -1.75
N SER A 124 28.40 -6.46 -0.95
CA SER A 124 28.46 -6.56 0.51
C SER A 124 28.78 -7.97 1.03
N LEU A 125 28.55 -9.03 0.24
CA LEU A 125 28.95 -10.40 0.63
C LEU A 125 30.47 -10.54 0.79
N TYR A 126 31.23 -9.73 0.04
CA TYR A 126 32.69 -9.74 0.04
C TYR A 126 33.28 -8.58 0.84
N THR A 127 32.66 -7.41 0.75
CA THR A 127 33.21 -6.17 1.32
C THR A 127 32.69 -5.83 2.71
N GLY A 128 31.55 -6.41 3.13
CA GLY A 128 30.91 -6.07 4.39
C GLY A 128 30.29 -4.66 4.45
N TRP A 129 30.08 -4.00 3.31
CA TRP A 129 29.65 -2.60 3.28
C TRP A 129 28.27 -2.36 3.91
N ILE A 130 27.27 -3.16 3.57
CA ILE A 130 25.89 -3.00 4.04
C ILE A 130 25.61 -3.91 5.23
N TYR A 131 26.07 -5.15 5.16
CA TYR A 131 25.94 -6.18 6.19
C TYR A 131 27.14 -7.12 6.17
N ILE A 132 27.36 -7.78 7.31
CA ILE A 132 28.38 -8.82 7.49
C ILE A 132 27.70 -10.02 8.16
N VAL A 133 28.03 -11.23 7.73
CA VAL A 133 27.74 -12.47 8.48
C VAL A 133 29.09 -13.07 8.83
N ASP A 134 29.41 -13.09 10.12
CA ASP A 134 30.70 -13.56 10.61
C ASP A 134 30.84 -15.09 10.52
N ASP A 135 32.03 -15.59 10.85
CA ASP A 135 32.35 -17.02 10.79
C ASP A 135 31.55 -17.85 11.80
N ASN A 136 31.01 -17.21 12.84
CA ASN A 136 30.12 -17.81 13.83
C ASN A 136 28.64 -17.72 13.40
N ASN A 137 28.37 -17.33 12.15
CA ASN A 137 27.04 -17.17 11.57
C ASN A 137 26.17 -16.10 12.27
N PHE A 138 26.79 -15.11 12.91
CA PHE A 138 26.10 -13.92 13.41
C PHE A 138 26.12 -12.79 12.40
N TYR A 139 24.94 -12.23 12.15
CA TYR A 139 24.74 -11.03 11.36
C TYR A 139 25.18 -9.80 12.15
N HIS A 140 25.88 -8.89 11.48
CA HIS A 140 26.29 -7.58 11.95
C HIS A 140 25.97 -6.52 10.90
N ARG A 141 25.75 -5.28 11.37
CA ARG A 141 25.51 -4.13 10.48
C ARG A 141 26.82 -3.69 9.84
N GLY A 142 26.82 -3.51 8.52
CA GLY A 142 27.98 -3.00 7.80
C GLY A 142 28.19 -1.50 8.02
N LYS A 143 29.42 -1.04 7.78
CA LYS A 143 29.85 0.35 7.98
C LYS A 143 29.03 1.38 7.16
N TYR A 144 28.59 1.00 5.97
CA TYR A 144 27.89 1.87 5.02
C TYR A 144 26.37 1.63 4.98
N LEU A 145 25.81 0.90 5.96
CA LEU A 145 24.37 0.66 6.08
C LEU A 145 23.55 1.97 6.07
N TRP A 146 24.08 3.04 6.66
CA TRP A 146 23.42 4.35 6.71
C TRP A 146 23.14 4.96 5.32
N ILE A 147 23.97 4.68 4.31
CA ILE A 147 23.73 5.12 2.92
C ILE A 147 22.48 4.43 2.35
N PHE A 148 22.38 3.12 2.56
CA PHE A 148 21.22 2.32 2.17
C PHE A 148 19.94 2.82 2.85
N VAL A 149 20.00 3.08 4.15
CA VAL A 149 18.88 3.59 4.94
C VAL A 149 18.44 4.98 4.47
N THR A 150 19.42 5.85 4.20
CA THR A 150 19.17 7.21 3.69
C THR A 150 18.49 7.16 2.33
N PHE A 151 18.90 6.25 1.44
CA PHE A 151 18.24 6.04 0.15
C PHE A 151 16.75 5.65 0.32
N CYS A 152 16.43 4.74 1.23
CA CYS A 152 15.04 4.38 1.53
C CYS A 152 14.23 5.58 2.09
N PHE A 153 14.81 6.36 3.00
CA PHE A 153 14.14 7.57 3.52
C PHE A 153 13.95 8.65 2.45
N LEU A 154 14.89 8.81 1.52
CA LEU A 154 14.75 9.74 0.40
C LEU A 154 13.56 9.37 -0.48
N LEU A 155 13.38 8.09 -0.80
CA LEU A 155 12.22 7.63 -1.57
C LEU A 155 10.89 7.91 -0.86
N LEU A 156 10.83 7.65 0.45
CA LEU A 156 9.66 8.00 1.27
C LEU A 156 9.45 9.53 1.32
N GLY A 157 10.51 10.31 1.50
CA GLY A 157 10.46 11.78 1.51
C GLY A 157 9.96 12.37 0.19
N ILE A 158 10.41 11.84 -0.96
CA ILE A 158 9.92 12.22 -2.29
C ILE A 158 8.42 11.91 -2.41
N SER A 159 7.99 10.73 -1.96
CA SER A 159 6.57 10.35 -1.94
C SER A 159 5.75 11.31 -1.07
N PHE A 160 6.23 11.63 0.13
CA PHE A 160 5.59 12.58 1.04
C PHE A 160 5.46 13.97 0.40
N PHE A 161 6.53 14.47 -0.21
CA PHE A 161 6.54 15.76 -0.89
C PHE A 161 5.52 15.80 -2.04
N TYR A 162 5.41 14.72 -2.84
CA TYR A 162 4.41 14.65 -3.90
C TYR A 162 2.98 14.73 -3.36
N VAL A 163 2.68 14.00 -2.28
CA VAL A 163 1.35 14.04 -1.65
C VAL A 163 1.07 15.43 -1.07
N PHE A 164 2.04 16.02 -0.35
CA PHE A 164 1.90 17.33 0.28
C PHE A 164 1.73 18.48 -0.72
N LYS A 165 2.54 18.49 -1.80
CA LYS A 165 2.46 19.51 -2.86
C LYS A 165 1.11 19.48 -3.56
N ASN A 166 0.54 18.30 -3.76
CA ASN A 166 -0.73 18.11 -4.46
C ASN A 166 -1.93 18.00 -3.51
N ARG A 167 -1.82 18.38 -2.24
CA ARG A 167 -2.89 18.27 -1.22
C ARG A 167 -4.25 18.84 -1.63
N LYS A 168 -4.27 19.85 -2.50
CA LYS A 168 -5.50 20.48 -3.01
C LYS A 168 -6.22 19.64 -4.07
N ASN A 169 -5.47 18.77 -4.77
CA ASN A 169 -5.97 17.93 -5.87
C ASN A 169 -6.35 16.52 -5.40
N ILE A 170 -6.09 16.19 -4.14
CA ILE A 170 -6.40 14.89 -3.53
C ILE A 170 -7.63 15.06 -2.64
N GLU A 171 -8.56 14.11 -2.70
CA GLU A 171 -9.69 14.09 -1.77
C GLU A 171 -9.17 14.12 -0.32
N LYS A 172 -9.67 15.04 0.50
CA LYS A 172 -9.16 15.33 1.86
C LYS A 172 -8.95 14.06 2.71
N ARG A 173 -9.83 13.07 2.58
CA ARG A 173 -9.73 11.78 3.27
C ARG A 173 -8.57 10.92 2.77
N TYR A 174 -8.43 10.80 1.45
CA TYR A 174 -7.30 10.10 0.83
C TYR A 174 -5.98 10.79 1.18
N TYR A 175 -5.96 12.11 1.22
CA TYR A 175 -4.77 12.86 1.64
C TYR A 175 -4.31 12.45 3.04
N TYR A 176 -5.21 12.43 4.03
CA TYR A 176 -4.85 12.00 5.38
C TYR A 176 -4.39 10.53 5.41
N ALA A 177 -5.05 9.62 4.69
CA ALA A 177 -4.61 8.23 4.58
C ALA A 177 -3.17 8.10 4.06
N LEU A 178 -2.85 8.84 2.99
CA LEU A 178 -1.53 8.82 2.36
C LEU A 178 -0.46 9.46 3.26
N ILE A 179 -0.79 10.52 4.02
CA ILE A 179 0.15 11.15 4.96
C ILE A 179 0.34 10.29 6.22
N SER A 180 -0.73 9.69 6.74
CA SER A 180 -0.67 8.80 7.91
C SER A 180 0.15 7.54 7.67
N PHE A 181 0.26 7.07 6.41
CA PHE A 181 1.15 5.98 6.04
C PHE A 181 2.60 6.22 6.49
N PHE A 182 3.11 7.45 6.44
CA PHE A 182 4.52 7.70 6.75
C PHE A 182 4.84 7.49 8.23
N LEU A 183 3.89 7.76 9.13
CA LEU A 183 4.16 7.77 10.56
C LEU A 183 4.60 6.39 11.09
N PRO A 184 3.83 5.29 10.95
CA PRO A 184 4.28 3.99 11.43
C PRO A 184 5.49 3.44 10.68
N ALA A 185 5.57 3.67 9.35
CA ALA A 185 6.68 3.20 8.53
C ALA A 185 8.01 3.85 8.92
N VAL A 186 8.04 5.18 9.08
CA VAL A 186 9.24 5.92 9.48
C VAL A 186 9.64 5.60 10.92
N ILE A 187 8.67 5.50 11.84
CA ILE A 187 8.93 5.09 13.22
C ILE A 187 9.53 3.68 13.23
N GLY A 188 8.93 2.73 12.51
CA GLY A 188 9.40 1.35 12.43
C GLY A 188 10.84 1.23 11.92
N ILE A 189 11.15 1.90 10.81
CA ILE A 189 12.52 1.92 10.26
C ILE A 189 13.47 2.54 11.27
N THR A 190 13.12 3.69 11.86
CA THR A 190 13.96 4.38 12.85
C THR A 190 14.21 3.52 14.09
N MET A 191 13.17 2.90 14.67
CA MET A 191 13.30 2.00 15.81
C MET A 191 14.19 0.81 15.49
N GLN A 192 14.07 0.23 14.29
CA GLN A 192 14.93 -0.87 13.86
C GLN A 192 16.40 -0.44 13.70
N LEU A 193 16.70 0.84 13.45
CA LEU A 193 18.08 1.35 13.46
C LEU A 193 18.64 1.45 14.87
N PHE A 194 17.86 1.91 15.84
CA PHE A 194 18.35 2.04 17.22
C PHE A 194 18.34 0.73 18.00
N ILE A 195 17.41 -0.18 17.67
CA ILE A 195 17.22 -1.44 18.39
C ILE A 195 17.67 -2.59 17.50
N PHE A 196 18.92 -3.03 17.69
CA PHE A 196 19.45 -4.22 17.01
C PHE A 196 18.65 -5.46 17.40
N GLY A 197 18.46 -6.41 16.48
CA GLY A 197 17.70 -7.63 16.77
C GLY A 197 16.17 -7.52 16.63
N SER A 198 15.65 -6.43 16.05
CA SER A 198 14.20 -6.15 15.98
C SER A 198 13.67 -6.10 14.54
N ASN A 199 12.36 -6.32 14.39
CA ASN A 199 11.66 -6.38 13.09
C ASN A 199 10.70 -5.17 12.88
N TYR A 200 11.00 -4.04 13.52
CA TYR A 200 10.07 -2.91 13.60
C TYR A 200 9.79 -2.22 12.26
N ALA A 201 10.69 -2.29 11.27
CA ALA A 201 10.46 -1.65 9.97
C ALA A 201 9.28 -2.30 9.24
N TRP A 202 9.22 -3.63 9.22
CA TRP A 202 8.19 -4.37 8.48
C TRP A 202 6.85 -4.35 9.20
N THR A 203 6.84 -4.38 10.53
CA THR A 203 5.62 -4.19 11.32
C THR A 203 5.07 -2.76 11.16
N GLY A 204 5.95 -1.76 11.17
CA GLY A 204 5.59 -0.37 10.86
C GLY A 204 4.99 -0.22 9.46
N MET A 205 5.61 -0.84 8.45
CA MET A 205 5.08 -0.87 7.09
C MET A 205 3.72 -1.59 7.00
N MET A 206 3.53 -2.70 7.72
CA MET A 206 2.25 -3.40 7.80
C MET A 206 1.15 -2.50 8.39
N LEU A 207 1.43 -1.82 9.50
CA LEU A 207 0.49 -0.86 10.11
C LEU A 207 0.13 0.27 9.15
N SER A 208 1.12 0.80 8.43
CA SER A 208 0.91 1.80 7.40
C SER A 208 0.00 1.30 6.26
N LEU A 209 0.19 0.06 5.81
CA LEU A 209 -0.67 -0.57 4.81
C LEU A 209 -2.08 -0.84 5.34
N LEU A 210 -2.22 -1.20 6.61
CA LEU A 210 -3.51 -1.42 7.26
C LEU A 210 -4.32 -0.11 7.36
N ILE A 211 -3.67 1.02 7.68
CA ILE A 211 -4.28 2.35 7.63
C ILE A 211 -4.84 2.59 6.22
N VAL A 212 -4.00 2.45 5.20
CA VAL A 212 -4.42 2.67 3.80
C VAL A 212 -5.54 1.71 3.39
N TYR A 213 -5.49 0.45 3.82
CA TYR A 213 -6.54 -0.55 3.57
C TYR A 213 -7.89 -0.12 4.15
N PHE A 214 -7.95 0.30 5.42
CA PHE A 214 -9.20 0.75 6.03
C PHE A 214 -9.81 1.95 5.30
N TYR A 215 -8.97 2.87 4.83
CA TYR A 215 -9.43 4.00 4.02
C TYR A 215 -9.95 3.58 2.63
N ILE A 216 -9.28 2.63 1.97
CA ILE A 216 -9.79 2.05 0.72
C ILE A 216 -11.15 1.37 0.96
N GLN A 217 -11.30 0.64 2.08
CA GLN A 217 -12.52 -0.07 2.42
C GLN A 217 -13.71 0.86 2.67
N ASP A 218 -13.53 2.01 3.34
CA ASP A 218 -14.61 2.99 3.53
C ASP A 218 -15.15 3.53 2.19
N ARG A 219 -14.36 3.51 1.11
CA ARG A 219 -14.85 3.92 -0.22
C ARG A 219 -15.93 2.99 -0.76
N SER A 220 -15.81 1.68 -0.51
CA SER A 220 -16.87 0.72 -0.86
C SER A 220 -18.16 0.93 -0.06
N LEU A 221 -18.08 1.61 1.09
CA LEU A 221 -19.24 2.02 1.89
C LEU A 221 -19.90 3.32 1.40
N ASN A 222 -19.34 3.99 0.38
CA ASN A 222 -19.86 5.26 -0.14
C ASN A 222 -20.49 5.11 -1.54
N THR A 223 -20.46 3.91 -2.11
CA THR A 223 -21.12 3.58 -3.38
C THR A 223 -22.20 2.54 -3.17
N ASP A 224 -23.28 2.65 -3.93
CA ASP A 224 -24.29 1.60 -4.04
C ASP A 224 -23.67 0.38 -4.74
N TYR A 225 -23.86 -0.80 -4.15
CA TYR A 225 -23.19 -2.02 -4.62
C TYR A 225 -23.76 -2.53 -5.94
N LEU A 226 -25.04 -2.26 -6.21
CA LEU A 226 -25.75 -2.74 -7.39
C LEU A 226 -25.38 -1.92 -8.64
N THR A 227 -25.36 -0.61 -8.50
CA THR A 227 -25.22 0.36 -9.60
C THR A 227 -23.84 1.03 -9.68
N GLY A 228 -23.08 1.00 -8.58
CA GLY A 228 -21.78 1.68 -8.47
C GLY A 228 -21.87 3.21 -8.45
N VAL A 229 -23.06 3.80 -8.31
CA VAL A 229 -23.23 5.24 -8.06
C VAL A 229 -22.95 5.56 -6.60
N PHE A 230 -22.83 6.83 -6.24
CA PHE A 230 -22.74 7.22 -4.84
C PHE A 230 -24.02 6.84 -4.10
N ASN A 231 -23.87 6.23 -2.92
CA ASN A 231 -25.02 5.91 -2.10
C ASN A 231 -25.53 7.15 -1.34
N ARG A 232 -26.65 6.98 -0.64
CA ARG A 232 -27.29 8.05 0.12
C ARG A 232 -26.35 8.75 1.12
N ARG A 233 -25.51 7.99 1.84
CA ARG A 233 -24.53 8.56 2.79
C ARG A 233 -23.56 9.52 2.11
N GLN A 234 -23.14 9.19 0.89
CA GLN A 234 -22.24 10.05 0.13
C GLN A 234 -22.97 11.25 -0.50
N LEU A 235 -24.23 11.08 -0.91
CA LEU A 235 -25.10 12.19 -1.33
C LEU A 235 -25.26 13.21 -0.20
N ASP A 236 -25.57 12.76 1.03
CA ASP A 236 -25.75 13.65 2.19
C ASP A 236 -24.50 14.48 2.49
N ARG A 237 -23.31 13.86 2.38
CA ARG A 237 -22.03 14.56 2.54
C ARG A 237 -21.81 15.58 1.42
N TYR A 238 -22.08 15.19 0.17
CA TYR A 238 -21.88 16.06 -0.98
C TYR A 238 -22.80 17.28 -0.95
N ILE A 239 -24.08 17.10 -0.62
CA ILE A 239 -25.05 18.19 -0.49
C ILE A 239 -24.64 19.15 0.63
N LYS A 240 -24.22 18.66 1.81
CA LYS A 240 -23.74 19.54 2.90
C LYS A 240 -22.58 20.43 2.45
N VAL A 241 -21.62 19.87 1.72
CA VAL A 241 -20.49 20.63 1.16
C VAL A 241 -20.94 21.62 0.10
N LYS A 242 -21.93 21.28 -0.74
CA LYS A 242 -22.48 22.18 -1.75
C LYS A 242 -23.24 23.35 -1.12
N ILE A 243 -24.04 23.10 -0.09
CA ILE A 243 -24.74 24.15 0.67
C ILE A 243 -23.74 25.09 1.35
N GLN A 244 -22.70 24.55 2.00
CA GLN A 244 -21.70 25.38 2.67
C GLN A 244 -20.90 26.27 1.70
N ASN A 245 -20.67 25.79 0.48
CA ASN A 245 -19.90 26.52 -0.53
C ASN A 245 -20.78 27.33 -1.50
N SER A 246 -22.11 27.32 -1.34
CA SER A 246 -22.98 28.08 -2.21
C SER A 246 -22.95 29.55 -1.83
N THR A 247 -22.79 30.40 -2.83
CA THR A 247 -22.89 31.86 -2.69
C THR A 247 -23.88 32.38 -3.74
N GLU A 248 -24.23 33.67 -3.69
CA GLU A 248 -25.11 34.29 -4.69
C GLU A 248 -24.60 34.07 -6.13
N ASN A 249 -23.27 34.07 -6.33
CA ASN A 249 -22.64 33.86 -7.64
C ASN A 249 -22.27 32.39 -7.92
N LYS A 250 -22.56 31.46 -7.01
CA LYS A 250 -22.20 30.04 -7.15
C LYS A 250 -23.25 29.15 -6.51
N THR A 251 -24.32 28.90 -7.23
CA THR A 251 -25.44 28.06 -6.80
C THR A 251 -25.26 26.60 -7.24
N PHE A 252 -26.14 25.73 -6.79
CA PHE A 252 -26.24 24.35 -7.27
C PHE A 252 -27.70 23.94 -7.39
N SER A 253 -27.98 22.96 -8.24
CA SER A 253 -29.30 22.35 -8.38
C SER A 253 -29.22 20.86 -8.04
N ALA A 254 -30.34 20.31 -7.58
CA ALA A 254 -30.48 18.89 -7.31
C ALA A 254 -31.75 18.38 -8.01
N ILE A 255 -31.67 17.19 -8.60
CA ILE A 255 -32.78 16.52 -9.25
C ILE A 255 -32.96 15.18 -8.54
N LEU A 256 -34.18 14.91 -8.08
CA LEU A 256 -34.57 13.60 -7.57
C LEU A 256 -35.31 12.85 -8.68
N ILE A 257 -34.83 11.66 -9.01
CA ILE A 257 -35.38 10.82 -10.07
C ILE A 257 -35.88 9.54 -9.42
N ASP A 258 -37.12 9.16 -9.72
CA ASP A 258 -37.72 7.90 -9.32
C ASP A 258 -38.12 7.09 -10.56
N LEU A 259 -37.92 5.78 -10.53
CA LEU A 259 -38.24 4.90 -11.65
C LEU A 259 -39.71 4.47 -11.58
N ASN A 260 -40.53 5.05 -12.46
CA ASN A 260 -41.94 4.73 -12.53
C ASN A 260 -42.20 3.23 -12.74
N LYS A 261 -43.14 2.68 -11.95
CA LYS A 261 -43.58 1.28 -12.03
C LYS A 261 -42.45 0.24 -11.86
N PHE A 262 -41.33 0.59 -11.25
CA PHE A 262 -40.20 -0.34 -11.05
C PHE A 262 -40.61 -1.64 -10.31
N LYS A 263 -41.54 -1.55 -9.37
CA LYS A 263 -42.11 -2.72 -8.69
C LYS A 263 -42.74 -3.74 -9.66
N GLN A 264 -43.41 -3.29 -10.72
CA GLN A 264 -44.01 -4.20 -11.72
C GLN A 264 -42.95 -4.98 -12.50
N ILE A 265 -41.76 -4.38 -12.70
CA ILE A 265 -40.64 -5.10 -13.32
C ILE A 265 -40.19 -6.24 -12.41
N ASN A 266 -40.04 -5.97 -11.11
CA ASN A 266 -39.71 -7.00 -10.13
C ASN A 266 -40.78 -8.10 -10.05
N ASP A 267 -42.05 -7.72 -10.01
CA ASP A 267 -43.17 -8.63 -9.84
C ASP A 267 -43.35 -9.56 -11.06
N ASN A 268 -43.12 -9.05 -12.29
CA ASN A 268 -43.31 -9.80 -13.52
C ASN A 268 -42.07 -10.60 -13.98
N PHE A 269 -40.86 -10.10 -13.71
CA PHE A 269 -39.62 -10.64 -14.27
C PHE A 269 -38.59 -11.07 -13.21
N GLY A 270 -38.93 -10.89 -11.93
CA GLY A 270 -38.06 -11.22 -10.81
C GLY A 270 -37.00 -10.15 -10.52
N HIS A 271 -36.48 -10.19 -9.29
CA HIS A 271 -35.52 -9.19 -8.78
C HIS A 271 -34.22 -9.11 -9.60
N ALA A 272 -33.77 -10.21 -10.21
CA ALA A 272 -32.56 -10.18 -11.03
C ALA A 272 -32.69 -9.29 -12.29
N ILE A 273 -33.87 -9.30 -12.94
CA ILE A 273 -34.17 -8.43 -14.08
C ILE A 273 -34.37 -6.99 -13.61
N GLY A 274 -35.01 -6.79 -12.45
CA GLY A 274 -35.11 -5.47 -11.82
C GLY A 274 -33.74 -4.85 -11.57
N ASP A 275 -32.80 -5.61 -11.02
CA ASP A 275 -31.42 -5.19 -10.79
C ASP A 275 -30.72 -4.75 -12.08
N GLU A 276 -30.94 -5.47 -13.18
CA GLU A 276 -30.41 -5.10 -14.50
C GLU A 276 -31.04 -3.81 -15.05
N ALA A 277 -32.36 -3.67 -14.95
CA ALA A 277 -33.07 -2.44 -15.33
C ALA A 277 -32.58 -1.22 -14.53
N LEU A 278 -32.24 -1.40 -13.25
CA LEU A 278 -31.71 -0.36 -12.38
C LEU A 278 -30.29 0.05 -12.80
N ARG A 279 -29.42 -0.91 -13.16
CA ARG A 279 -28.08 -0.63 -13.71
C ARG A 279 -28.15 0.11 -15.05
N GLU A 280 -29.02 -0.31 -15.95
CA GLU A 280 -29.17 0.34 -17.26
C GLU A 280 -29.74 1.75 -17.15
N SER A 281 -30.72 1.96 -16.26
CA SER A 281 -31.23 3.31 -15.96
C SER A 281 -30.13 4.25 -15.50
N VAL A 282 -29.26 3.79 -14.60
CA VAL A 282 -28.08 4.56 -14.16
C VAL A 282 -27.12 4.83 -15.31
N ASN A 283 -26.87 3.86 -16.18
CA ASN A 283 -26.00 4.03 -17.34
C ASN A 283 -26.54 5.09 -18.31
N ILE A 284 -27.87 5.14 -18.51
CA ILE A 284 -28.53 6.16 -19.34
C ILE A 284 -28.37 7.53 -18.69
N ILE A 285 -28.68 7.68 -17.40
CA ILE A 285 -28.56 8.97 -16.69
C ILE A 285 -27.13 9.52 -16.76
N ARG A 286 -26.10 8.66 -16.61
CA ARG A 286 -24.70 9.06 -16.73
C ARG A 286 -24.33 9.63 -18.10
N LYS A 287 -25.01 9.24 -19.17
CA LYS A 287 -24.78 9.77 -20.52
C LYS A 287 -25.42 11.14 -20.76
N CYS A 288 -26.35 11.55 -19.89
CA CYS A 288 -27.06 12.82 -19.97
C CYS A 288 -26.43 13.92 -19.10
N LEU A 289 -25.41 13.59 -18.30
CA LEU A 289 -24.65 14.49 -17.43
C LEU A 289 -23.30 14.85 -18.07
#